data_AF-A0A9Q4GR43-F1
#
_entry.id   AF-A0A9Q4GR43-F1
#
_cell.length_a   1.000
_cell.length_b   1.000
_cell.length_c   1.000
_cell.angle_alpha   90.00
_cell.angle_beta   90.00
_cell.angle_gamma   90.00
#
_symmetry.space_group_name_H-M   'P 1'
#
loop_
_entity.id
_entity.type
_entity.pdbx_description
1 polymer ?
#
loop_
_entity_poly.entity_id
_entity_poly.type
_entity_poly.pdbx_seq_one_letter_code
_entity_poly.pdbx_strand_id
1 'polypeptide(L)' 'MVTDEEQTGDGRRFWEVMISWALAAGFYVYASDGGEPERPLFAIQDIESFFEYWSSFCRGDDPDTHTHRLIVISKKEIK' A
#
# COMPACT_ATOMS: atom_id res chain seq x y z
N MET A 1 23.39 -9.62 2.04
CA MET A 1 22.89 -8.44 2.78
C MET A 1 21.65 -8.02 2.02
N VAL A 2 20.47 -8.41 2.51
CA VAL A 2 19.20 -7.88 2.01
C VAL A 2 18.97 -6.63 2.86
N THR A 3 19.07 -5.46 2.27
CA THR A 3 18.76 -4.21 2.98
C THR A 3 17.25 -4.09 3.13
N ASP A 4 16.78 -3.39 4.16
CA ASP A 4 15.34 -3.19 4.46
C ASP A 4 14.58 -2.49 3.31
N GLU A 5 15.33 -1.93 2.36
CA GLU A 5 14.86 -1.23 1.15
C GLU A 5 14.63 -2.18 -0.05
N GLU A 6 14.99 -3.46 0.06
CA GLU A 6 14.95 -4.38 -1.08
C GLU A 6 13.54 -4.96 -1.29
N GLN A 7 12.87 -4.50 -2.36
CA GLN A 7 11.54 -4.98 -2.72
C GLN A 7 11.58 -6.39 -3.32
N THR A 8 11.41 -7.40 -2.46
CA THR A 8 11.36 -8.80 -2.90
C THR A 8 9.98 -9.20 -3.42
N GLY A 9 9.95 -10.17 -4.34
CA GLY A 9 8.69 -10.75 -4.83
C GLY A 9 7.86 -11.42 -3.74
N ASP A 10 8.50 -12.04 -2.74
CA ASP A 10 7.81 -12.65 -1.61
C ASP A 10 7.28 -11.61 -0.63
N GLY A 11 8.01 -10.52 -0.40
CA GLY A 11 7.51 -9.35 0.35
C GLY A 11 6.27 -8.75 -0.30
N ARG A 12 6.27 -8.61 -1.63
CA ARG A 12 5.09 -8.18 -2.39
C ARG A 12 3.89 -9.10 -2.14
N ARG A 13 4.04 -10.40 -2.34
CA ARG A 13 2.96 -11.38 -2.15
C ARG A 13 2.40 -11.36 -0.73
N PHE A 14 3.27 -11.23 0.27
CA PHE A 14 2.85 -11.13 1.66
C PHE A 14 1.91 -9.92 1.85
N TRP A 15 2.31 -8.73 1.38
CA TRP A 15 1.49 -7.53 1.51
C TRP A 15 0.19 -7.60 0.71
N GLU A 16 0.22 -8.13 -0.52
CA GLU A 16 -0.99 -8.33 -1.33
C GLU A 16 -2.02 -9.23 -0.62
N VAL A 17 -1.57 -10.31 0.03
CA VAL A 17 -2.43 -11.18 0.83
C VAL A 17 -3.00 -10.46 2.05
N MET A 18 -2.18 -9.68 2.75
CA MET A 18 -2.63 -8.93 3.93
C MET A 18 -3.69 -7.87 3.57
N ILE A 19 -3.53 -7.19 2.44
CA ILE A 19 -4.47 -6.16 1.97
C ILE A 19 -5.77 -6.80 1.49
N SER A 20 -5.67 -7.89 0.73
CA SER A 20 -6.83 -8.69 0.32
C SER A 20 -7.65 -9.16 1.52
N TRP A 21 -6.97 -9.69 2.54
CA TRP A 21 -7.63 -10.09 3.79
C TRP A 21 -8.29 -8.91 4.50
N ALA A 22 -7.62 -7.76 4.57
CA ALA A 22 -8.14 -6.60 5.28
C ALA A 22 -9.42 -6.05 4.64
N LEU A 23 -9.44 -5.94 3.31
CA LEU A 23 -10.62 -5.55 2.55
C LEU A 23 -11.77 -6.54 2.76
N ALA A 24 -11.50 -7.85 2.66
CA ALA A 24 -12.50 -8.88 2.87
C ALA A 24 -13.06 -8.91 4.30
N ALA A 25 -12.26 -8.52 5.29
CA ALA A 25 -12.66 -8.41 6.68
C ALA A 25 -13.39 -7.09 7.01
N GLY A 26 -13.59 -6.20 6.04
CA GLY A 26 -14.29 -4.92 6.20
C GLY A 26 -13.47 -3.84 6.89
N PHE A 27 -12.14 -3.95 6.90
CA PHE A 27 -11.27 -2.86 7.31
C PHE A 27 -11.19 -1.77 6.25
N TYR A 28 -10.88 -0.55 6.69
CA TYR A 28 -10.60 0.57 5.79
C TYR A 28 -9.14 0.50 5.36
N VAL A 29 -8.89 0.53 4.06
CA VAL A 29 -7.54 0.48 3.50
C VAL A 29 -7.27 1.74 2.70
N TYR A 30 -6.10 2.32 2.90
CA TYR A 30 -5.67 3.55 2.21
C TYR A 30 -4.25 3.42 1.66
N ALA A 31 -4.00 4.05 0.53
CA ALA A 31 -2.66 4.35 0.06
C ALA A 31 -2.28 5.76 0.52
N SER A 32 -1.12 5.88 1.17
CA SER A 32 -0.53 7.13 1.59
C SER A 32 0.62 7.50 0.66
N ASP A 33 0.57 8.68 0.06
CA ASP A 33 1.68 9.19 -0.74
C ASP A 33 2.57 10.11 0.11
N GLY A 34 3.66 9.58 0.66
CA GLY A 34 4.63 10.39 1.41
C GLY A 34 5.57 11.22 0.55
N GLY A 35 5.47 11.14 -0.79
CA GLY A 35 6.15 12.08 -1.70
C GLY A 35 5.50 13.47 -1.69
N GLU A 36 4.24 13.56 -1.24
CA GLU A 36 3.51 14.82 -1.08
C GLU A 36 3.60 15.33 0.37
N PRO A 37 3.84 16.64 0.61
CA PRO A 37 4.00 17.20 1.96
C PRO A 37 2.82 16.94 2.89
N GLU A 38 1.61 16.93 2.33
CA GLU A 38 0.34 16.74 3.06
C GLU A 38 0.05 15.27 3.34
N ARG A 39 0.81 14.36 2.71
CA ARG A 39 0.71 12.92 2.85
C ARG A 39 -0.74 12.41 2.71
N PRO A 40 -1.38 12.64 1.56
CA PRO A 40 -2.80 12.33 1.34
C PRO A 40 -3.06 10.83 1.51
N LEU A 41 -4.28 10.51 1.95
CA LEU A 41 -4.77 9.14 2.07
C LEU A 41 -5.84 8.87 1.01
N PHE A 42 -5.54 8.00 0.07
CA PHE A 42 -6.46 7.57 -0.97
C PHE A 42 -7.12 6.25 -0.58
N ALA A 43 -8.45 6.23 -0.51
CA ALA A 43 -9.19 5.03 -0.16
C ALA A 43 -9.06 3.96 -1.26
N ILE A 44 -8.72 2.74 -0.85
CA ILE A 44 -8.72 1.55 -1.69
C ILE A 44 -10.06 0.86 -1.43
N GLN A 45 -10.96 0.91 -2.41
CA GLN A 45 -12.36 0.51 -2.23
C GLN A 45 -12.56 -1.00 -2.30
N ASP A 46 -11.75 -1.67 -3.11
CA ASP A 46 -11.88 -3.08 -3.40
C ASP A 46 -10.55 -3.69 -3.85
N ILE A 47 -10.57 -5.02 -3.99
CA ILE A 47 -9.40 -5.79 -4.37
C ILE A 47 -9.01 -5.60 -5.85
N GLU A 48 -9.97 -5.27 -6.71
CA GLU A 48 -9.76 -5.08 -8.15
C GLU A 48 -8.93 -3.81 -8.38
N SER A 49 -9.39 -2.69 -7.84
CA SER A 49 -8.66 -1.41 -7.85
C SER A 49 -7.28 -1.51 -7.19
N PHE A 50 -7.15 -2.35 -6.15
CA PHE A 50 -5.85 -2.63 -5.55
C PHE A 50 -4.86 -3.25 -6.54
N PHE A 51 -5.23 -4.34 -7.22
CA PHE A 51 -4.33 -5.01 -8.15
C PHE A 51 -4.10 -4.24 -9.45
N GLU A 52 -5.11 -3.51 -9.94
CA GLU A 52 -4.99 -2.74 -11.19
C GLU A 52 -4.06 -1.54 -11.04
N TYR A 53 -4.09 -0.85 -9.89
CA TYR A 53 -3.39 0.42 -9.72
C TYR A 53 -2.47 0.44 -8.50
N TRP A 54 -3.02 0.18 -7.30
CA TRP A 54 -2.32 0.45 -6.04
C TRP A 54 -1.11 -0.46 -5.79
N SER A 55 -1.16 -1.72 -6.23
CA SER A 55 -0.02 -2.66 -6.14
C SER A 55 1.19 -2.09 -6.89
N SER A 56 0.98 -1.53 -8.08
CA SER A 56 2.05 -0.90 -8.87
C SER A 56 2.47 0.45 -8.28
N PHE A 57 1.52 1.27 -7.84
CA PHE A 57 1.77 2.59 -7.25
C PHE A 57 2.61 2.51 -5.98
N CYS A 58 2.25 1.64 -5.03
CA CYS A 58 2.95 1.46 -3.77
C CYS A 58 4.28 0.72 -3.94
N ARG A 59 4.41 -0.09 -5.00
CA ARG A 59 5.66 -0.74 -5.33
C ARG A 59 6.64 0.27 -5.91
N GLY A 60 6.38 0.84 -7.09
CA GLY A 60 7.20 1.90 -7.71
C GLY A 60 8.70 1.61 -7.82
N ASP A 61 9.27 1.69 -9.02
CA ASP A 61 10.70 1.39 -9.21
C ASP A 61 11.65 2.52 -8.75
N ASP A 62 11.11 3.66 -8.31
CA ASP A 62 11.86 4.83 -7.88
C ASP A 62 12.21 4.76 -6.37
N PRO A 63 13.49 4.55 -6.00
CA PRO A 63 13.95 4.43 -4.60
C PRO A 63 13.63 5.64 -3.73
N ASP A 64 13.68 6.83 -4.32
CA ASP A 64 13.50 8.09 -3.59
C ASP A 64 12.02 8.38 -3.30
N THR A 65 11.10 7.73 -4.03
CA THR A 65 9.65 7.97 -3.90
C THR A 65 8.93 6.80 -3.25
N HIS A 66 9.28 5.54 -3.56
CA HIS A 66 8.51 4.40 -3.10
C HIS A 66 8.65 4.12 -1.60
N THR A 67 9.81 4.44 -1.01
CA THR A 67 10.05 4.28 0.44
C THR A 67 9.12 5.16 1.27
N HIS A 68 8.52 6.18 0.66
CA HIS A 68 7.58 7.09 1.28
C HIS A 68 6.11 6.72 1.05
N ARG A 69 5.82 5.74 0.17
CA ARG A 69 4.46 5.27 -0.09
C ARG A 69 4.11 4.12 0.85
N LEU A 70 3.01 4.27 1.58
CA LEU A 70 2.61 3.31 2.61
C LEU A 70 1.15 2.88 2.44
N ILE A 71 0.88 1.62 2.76
CA ILE A 71 -0.49 1.14 2.92
C ILE A 71 -0.90 1.27 4.39
N VAL A 72 -2.06 1.85 4.63
CA VAL A 72 -2.65 2.02 5.96
C VAL A 72 -3.90 1.15 6.06
N ILE A 73 -3.94 0.28 7.06
CA ILE A 73 -5.10 -0.55 7.39
C ILE A 73 -5.68 -0.05 8.72
N SER A 74 -6.96 0.31 8.73
CA SER A 74 -7.62 0.90 9.89
C SER A 74 -8.94 0.20 10.22
N LYS A 75 -9.23 0.12 11.53
CA LYS A 75 -10.53 -0.36 12.04
C LYS A 75 -11.64 0.68 11.94
N LYS A 76 -11.28 1.93 11.64
CA LYS A 76 -12.20 3.06 11.55
C LYS A 76 -11.86 3.88 10.32
N GLU A 77 -12.88 4.48 9.73
CA GLU A 77 -12.68 5.45 8.66
C GLU A 77 -11.78 6.59 9.15
N ILE A 78 -10.74 6.91 8.38
CA ILE A 78 -9.89 8.07 8.59
C ILE A 78 -10.45 9.19 7.69
N LYS A 79 -10.80 10.32 8.30
CA LYS A 79 -11.31 11.53 7.65
C LYS A 79 -10.22 12.58 7.58
#